data_AF-A0A022PE91-F1
#
_entry.id   AF-A0A022PE91-F1
#
_cell.length_a   1.000
_cell.length_b   1.000
_cell.length_c   1.000
_cell.angle_alpha   90.00
_cell.angle_beta   90.00
_cell.angle_gamma   90.00
#
_symmetry.space_group_name_H-M   'P 1'
#
loop_
_entity.id
_entity.type
_entity.pdbx_description
1 polymer ?
#
loop_
_entity_poly.entity_id
_entity_poly.type
_entity_poly.pdbx_seq_one_letter_code
_entity_poly.pdbx_strand_id
1 'polypeptide(L)'
;MKCIKCENPALHESDFCATCEEKELSGIGGFLYFPAINIIFAILSSLFSAYKTMTILISGYDFLGELRVLIGFEFICFTIIFGVALYTSILFFKKKKKTPLFYIILLVFTSLFVITDLALAHYGYEIKLDYNHLFLLFRTVFYACVWVPYFIISIRVKRTFIK
;
A
#
# COMPACT_ATOMS: atom_id res chain seq x y z
N MET A 1 7.66 -38.75 -8.81
CA MET A 1 7.90 -37.79 -9.91
C MET A 1 9.28 -37.17 -9.69
N LYS A 2 10.02 -36.86 -10.75
CA LYS A 2 11.32 -36.16 -10.65
C LYS A 2 11.08 -34.66 -10.73
N CYS A 3 11.91 -33.88 -10.05
CA CYS A 3 11.84 -32.43 -10.07
C CYS A 3 12.15 -31.89 -11.48
N ILE A 4 11.38 -30.90 -11.96
CA ILE A 4 11.54 -30.36 -13.33
C ILE A 4 12.91 -29.71 -13.54
N LYS A 5 13.49 -29.13 -12.48
CA LYS A 5 14.80 -28.45 -12.52
C LYS A 5 15.97 -29.34 -12.10
N CYS A 6 15.69 -30.52 -11.57
CA CYS A 6 16.68 -31.33 -10.89
C CYS A 6 16.20 -32.78 -10.82
N GLU A 7 17.05 -33.74 -11.11
CA GLU A 7 16.64 -35.15 -11.14
C GLU A 7 16.35 -35.77 -9.76
N ASN A 8 16.31 -34.94 -8.70
CA ASN A 8 15.92 -35.34 -7.35
C ASN A 8 14.43 -35.68 -7.25
N PRO A 9 14.04 -36.51 -6.25
CA PRO A 9 12.64 -36.81 -6.00
C PRO A 9 11.86 -35.53 -5.66
N ALA A 10 10.79 -35.29 -6.42
CA ALA A 10 9.87 -34.19 -6.17
C ALA A 10 9.01 -34.48 -4.93
N LEU A 11 8.59 -33.42 -4.22
CA LEU A 11 7.61 -33.55 -3.15
C LEU A 11 6.27 -34.01 -3.74
N HIS A 12 5.51 -34.82 -3.01
CA HIS A 12 4.27 -35.44 -3.49
C HIS A 12 3.18 -34.42 -3.88
N GLU A 13 3.32 -33.16 -3.46
CA GLU A 13 2.38 -32.05 -3.71
C GLU A 13 2.92 -31.00 -4.69
N SER A 14 4.18 -31.07 -5.12
CA SER A 14 4.79 -30.06 -5.99
C SER A 14 5.75 -30.66 -7.03
N ASP A 15 5.81 -30.07 -8.22
CA ASP A 15 6.69 -30.52 -9.31
C ASP A 15 8.19 -30.24 -9.06
N PHE A 16 8.54 -29.75 -7.87
CA PHE A 16 9.87 -29.30 -7.50
C PHE A 16 10.43 -30.05 -6.28
N CYS A 17 11.76 -30.06 -6.18
CA CYS A 17 12.47 -30.52 -5.00
C CYS A 17 12.38 -29.46 -3.89
N ALA A 18 12.49 -29.85 -2.60
CA ALA A 18 12.43 -28.90 -1.49
C ALA A 18 13.41 -27.72 -1.63
N THR A 19 14.65 -27.98 -2.07
CA THR A 19 15.67 -26.94 -2.28
C THR A 19 15.41 -26.05 -3.51
N CYS A 20 14.67 -26.57 -4.48
CA CYS A 20 14.28 -25.88 -5.71
C CYS A 20 13.09 -24.97 -5.47
N GLU A 21 12.12 -25.45 -4.70
CA GLU A 21 10.94 -24.72 -4.27
C GLU A 21 11.35 -23.50 -3.42
N GLU A 22 12.30 -23.66 -2.49
CA GLU A 22 12.85 -22.54 -1.73
C GLU A 22 13.56 -21.50 -2.60
N LYS A 23 14.33 -21.94 -3.61
CA LYS A 23 14.97 -21.00 -4.55
C LYS A 23 13.94 -20.23 -5.36
N GLU A 24 12.88 -20.89 -5.83
CA GLU A 24 11.83 -20.25 -6.61
C GLU A 24 10.99 -19.28 -5.76
N LEU A 25 10.69 -19.64 -4.51
CA LEU A 25 9.99 -18.79 -3.54
C LEU A 25 10.85 -17.65 -2.96
N SER A 26 12.17 -17.70 -3.14
CA SER A 26 13.08 -16.61 -2.73
C SER A 26 13.07 -15.41 -3.70
N GLY A 27 12.50 -15.57 -4.88
CA GLY A 27 12.26 -14.52 -5.86
C GLY A 27 11.04 -13.65 -5.52
N ILE A 28 11.04 -12.40 -5.98
CA ILE A 28 9.80 -11.60 -6.04
C ILE A 28 9.05 -12.14 -7.25
N GLY A 29 8.08 -13.02 -7.03
CA GLY A 29 7.36 -13.71 -8.10
C GLY A 29 5.85 -13.80 -7.87
N GLY A 30 5.10 -13.84 -8.98
CA GLY A 30 3.65 -14.02 -8.98
C GLY A 30 2.88 -12.90 -8.26
N PHE A 31 2.10 -13.27 -7.25
CA PHE A 31 1.18 -12.36 -6.55
C PHE A 31 1.86 -11.18 -5.82
N LEU A 32 3.18 -11.23 -5.60
CA LEU A 32 3.97 -10.12 -5.02
C LEU A 32 4.15 -8.92 -5.97
N TYR A 33 3.86 -9.05 -7.26
CA TYR A 33 3.90 -7.92 -8.20
C TYR A 33 2.80 -6.89 -7.94
N PHE A 34 1.60 -7.34 -7.54
CA PHE A 34 0.49 -6.42 -7.26
C PHE A 34 0.79 -5.43 -6.12
N PRO A 35 1.32 -5.87 -4.96
CA PRO A 35 1.78 -4.95 -3.92
C PRO A 35 2.87 -4.01 -4.39
N ALA A 36 3.82 -4.49 -5.22
CA ALA A 36 4.89 -3.64 -5.73
C ALA A 36 4.34 -2.52 -6.63
N ILE A 37 3.41 -2.86 -7.53
CA ILE A 37 2.73 -1.88 -8.39
C ILE A 37 1.92 -0.89 -7.54
N ASN A 38 1.24 -1.38 -6.50
CA ASN A 38 0.48 -0.54 -5.59
C ASN A 38 1.37 0.46 -4.82
N ILE A 39 2.57 0.06 -4.38
CA ILE A 39 3.52 0.99 -3.74
C ILE A 39 3.94 2.09 -4.73
N ILE A 40 4.24 1.74 -5.98
CA ILE A 40 4.61 2.72 -7.01
C ILE A 40 3.44 3.68 -7.26
N PHE A 41 2.22 3.13 -7.38
CA PHE A 41 1.03 3.94 -7.56
C PHE A 41 0.80 4.88 -6.36
N ALA A 42 0.99 4.40 -5.13
CA ALA A 42 0.88 5.20 -3.91
C ALA A 42 1.87 6.37 -3.89
N ILE A 43 3.11 6.16 -4.34
CA ILE A 43 4.13 7.21 -4.46
C ILE A 43 3.67 8.29 -5.47
N LEU A 44 3.24 7.87 -6.66
CA LEU A 44 2.80 8.80 -7.71
C LEU A 44 1.54 9.55 -7.29
N SER A 45 0.56 8.87 -6.71
CA SER A 45 -0.69 9.50 -6.25
C SER A 45 -0.44 10.46 -5.10
N SER A 46 0.38 10.10 -4.11
CA SER A 46 0.67 10.99 -2.98
C SER A 46 1.45 12.22 -3.41
N LEU A 47 2.37 12.10 -4.37
CA LEU A 47 3.09 13.24 -4.94
C LEU A 47 2.14 14.18 -5.70
N PHE A 48 1.26 13.63 -6.55
CA PHE A 48 0.29 14.42 -7.30
C PHE A 48 -0.72 15.11 -6.38
N SER A 49 -1.23 14.40 -5.36
CA SER A 49 -2.12 14.98 -4.35
C SER A 49 -1.43 16.08 -3.56
N ALA A 50 -0.20 15.87 -3.09
CA ALA A 50 0.56 16.91 -2.38
C ALA A 50 0.76 18.17 -3.23
N TYR A 51 1.08 18.02 -4.53
CA TYR A 51 1.20 19.14 -5.46
C TYR A 51 -0.14 19.88 -5.67
N LYS A 52 -1.24 19.15 -5.81
CA LYS A 52 -2.59 19.73 -5.92
C LYS A 52 -2.96 20.51 -4.66
N THR A 53 -2.81 19.91 -3.48
CA THR A 53 -3.10 20.53 -2.19
C THR A 53 -2.24 21.77 -1.97
N MET A 54 -0.95 21.72 -2.32
CA MET A 54 -0.06 22.89 -2.27
C MET A 54 -0.51 24.00 -3.22
N THR A 55 -0.91 23.66 -4.44
CA THR A 55 -1.40 24.64 -5.42
C THR A 55 -2.66 25.34 -4.91
N ILE A 56 -3.61 24.58 -4.33
CA ILE A 56 -4.83 25.10 -3.72
C ILE A 56 -4.51 26.00 -2.53
N LEU A 57 -3.53 25.63 -1.69
CA LEU A 57 -3.11 26.42 -0.53
C LEU A 57 -2.54 27.78 -0.94
N ILE A 58 -1.81 27.84 -2.06
CA ILE A 58 -1.19 29.07 -2.58
C ILE A 58 -2.20 29.94 -3.34
N SER A 59 -3.10 29.33 -4.14
CA SER A 59 -4.08 30.05 -4.96
C SER A 59 -5.35 30.45 -4.19
N GLY A 60 -5.70 29.72 -3.13
CA GLY A 60 -6.89 29.92 -2.29
C GLY A 60 -6.72 31.04 -1.25
N TYR A 61 -6.44 32.26 -1.71
CA TYR A 61 -6.23 33.42 -0.83
C TYR A 61 -7.48 33.80 -0.02
N ASP A 62 -8.67 33.36 -0.43
CA ASP A 62 -9.99 33.72 0.14
C ASP A 62 -10.68 32.62 0.98
N PHE A 63 -10.02 31.49 1.29
CA PHE A 63 -10.63 30.48 2.17
C PHE A 63 -10.71 30.97 3.62
N LEU A 64 -11.87 30.74 4.27
CA LEU A 64 -12.03 30.88 5.73
C LEU A 64 -10.89 30.15 6.44
N GLY A 65 -10.37 30.75 7.52
CA GLY A 65 -9.16 30.27 8.21
C GLY A 65 -9.19 28.79 8.60
N GLU A 66 -10.37 28.24 8.88
CA GLU A 66 -10.56 26.82 9.22
C GLU A 66 -10.27 25.88 8.04
N LEU A 67 -10.69 26.23 6.82
CA LEU A 67 -10.42 25.43 5.61
C LEU A 67 -8.93 25.40 5.27
N ARG A 68 -8.19 26.47 5.58
CA ARG A 68 -6.74 26.51 5.42
C ARG A 68 -6.03 25.53 6.36
N VAL A 69 -6.54 25.34 7.58
CA VAL A 69 -6.00 24.35 8.53
C VAL A 69 -6.25 22.93 8.05
N LEU A 70 -7.44 22.64 7.50
CA LEU A 70 -7.76 21.34 6.91
C LEU A 70 -6.83 21.00 5.74
N ILE A 71 -6.68 21.91 4.78
CA ILE A 71 -5.81 21.73 3.61
C ILE A 71 -4.34 21.56 4.04
N GLY A 72 -3.91 22.30 5.07
CA GLY A 72 -2.58 22.12 5.67
C GLY A 72 -2.38 20.74 6.28
N PHE A 73 -3.39 20.22 6.98
CA PHE A 73 -3.40 18.85 7.53
C PHE A 73 -3.33 17.80 6.42
N GLU A 74 -4.13 17.93 5.37
CA GLU A 74 -4.08 17.04 4.19
C GLU A 74 -2.67 16.98 3.58
N PHE A 75 -2.03 18.14 3.39
CA PHE A 75 -0.68 18.21 2.85
C PHE A 75 0.33 17.44 3.72
N ILE A 76 0.26 17.61 5.04
CA ILE A 76 1.12 16.89 5.98
C ILE A 76 0.87 15.38 5.88
N CYS A 77 -0.39 14.95 5.82
CA CYS A 77 -0.72 13.53 5.65
C CYS A 77 -0.19 12.96 4.32
N PHE A 78 -0.36 13.66 3.20
CA PHE A 78 0.16 13.21 1.91
C PHE A 78 1.69 13.10 1.89
N THR A 79 2.39 14.04 2.53
CA THR A 79 3.86 13.99 2.64
C THR A 79 4.33 12.82 3.51
N ILE A 80 3.62 12.51 4.60
CA ILE A 80 3.89 11.32 5.42
C ILE A 80 3.65 10.03 4.61
N ILE A 81 2.51 9.93 3.91
CA ILE A 81 2.20 8.77 3.06
C ILE A 81 3.28 8.57 2.00
N PHE A 82 3.73 9.65 1.35
CA PHE A 82 4.80 9.62 0.36
C PHE A 82 6.11 9.10 0.98
N GLY A 83 6.51 9.61 2.15
CA GLY A 83 7.72 9.17 2.84
C GLY A 83 7.68 7.69 3.24
N VAL A 84 6.55 7.24 3.80
CA VAL A 84 6.34 5.83 4.17
C VAL A 84 6.31 4.93 2.93
N ALA A 85 5.68 5.36 1.83
CA ALA A 85 5.63 4.59 0.59
C ALA A 85 7.02 4.44 -0.04
N LEU A 86 7.83 5.52 -0.07
CA LEU A 86 9.23 5.46 -0.52
C LEU A 86 10.06 4.51 0.34
N TYR A 87 9.96 4.63 1.67
CA TYR A 87 10.68 3.75 2.58
C TYR A 87 10.28 2.29 2.38
N THR A 88 8.98 2.02 2.26
CA THR A 88 8.43 0.68 2.02
C THR A 88 8.91 0.12 0.69
N SER A 89 8.97 0.94 -0.37
CA SER A 89 9.53 0.55 -1.68
C SER A 89 10.99 0.08 -1.55
N ILE A 90 11.83 0.88 -0.88
CA ILE A 90 13.25 0.52 -0.65
C ILE A 90 13.37 -0.78 0.13
N LEU A 91 12.55 -0.97 1.17
CA LEU A 91 12.53 -2.20 1.96
C LEU A 91 12.07 -3.41 1.13
N PHE A 92 11.08 -3.20 0.27
CA PHE A 92 10.53 -4.22 -0.63
C PHE A 92 11.59 -4.70 -1.61
N PHE A 93 12.31 -3.80 -2.28
CA PHE A 93 13.39 -4.17 -3.19
C PHE A 93 14.62 -4.75 -2.47
N LYS A 94 14.91 -4.28 -1.23
CA LYS A 94 15.99 -4.83 -0.40
C LYS A 94 15.62 -6.15 0.30
N LYS A 95 14.41 -6.68 0.09
CA LYS A 95 13.90 -7.94 0.67
C LYS A 95 14.10 -8.04 2.20
N LYS A 96 13.85 -6.96 2.93
CA LYS A 96 14.05 -6.92 4.39
C LYS A 96 12.87 -7.53 5.15
N LYS A 97 13.13 -8.11 6.33
CA LYS A 97 12.11 -8.66 7.24
C LYS A 97 11.00 -7.68 7.62
N LYS A 98 11.32 -6.38 7.63
CA LYS A 98 10.37 -5.32 8.04
C LYS A 98 9.38 -4.92 6.92
N THR A 99 9.61 -5.33 5.67
CA THR A 99 8.74 -5.00 4.52
C THR A 99 7.26 -5.29 4.76
N PRO A 100 6.83 -6.51 5.17
CA PRO A 100 5.42 -6.80 5.40
C PRO A 100 4.77 -5.87 6.42
N LEU A 101 5.48 -5.54 7.50
CA LEU A 101 4.99 -4.65 8.55
C LEU A 101 4.78 -3.23 8.02
N PHE A 102 5.76 -2.66 7.33
CA PHE A 102 5.65 -1.30 6.78
C PHE A 102 4.60 -1.21 5.66
N TYR A 103 4.42 -2.26 4.86
CA TYR A 103 3.36 -2.30 3.86
C TYR A 103 1.97 -2.33 4.49
N ILE A 104 1.76 -3.12 5.55
CA ILE A 104 0.50 -3.11 6.31
C ILE A 104 0.26 -1.73 6.94
N ILE A 105 1.28 -1.12 7.54
CA ILE A 105 1.19 0.23 8.11
C ILE A 105 0.77 1.23 7.03
N LEU A 106 1.38 1.17 5.83
CA LEU A 106 1.01 2.03 4.71
C LEU A 106 -0.47 1.87 4.34
N LEU A 107 -0.95 0.64 4.16
CA LEU A 107 -2.35 0.38 3.80
C LEU A 107 -3.33 0.86 4.87
N VAL A 108 -3.06 0.54 6.14
CA VAL A 108 -3.91 0.96 7.27
C VAL A 108 -3.92 2.48 7.37
N PHE A 109 -2.75 3.13 7.31
CA PHE A 109 -2.65 4.58 7.40
C PHE A 109 -3.36 5.29 6.24
N THR A 110 -3.20 4.81 5.00
CA THR A 110 -3.93 5.34 3.85
C THR A 110 -5.44 5.15 4.00
N SER A 111 -5.90 3.99 4.50
CA SER A 111 -7.33 3.75 4.72
C SER A 111 -7.92 4.67 5.79
N LEU A 112 -7.22 4.83 6.92
CA LEU A 112 -7.62 5.73 8.00
C LEU A 112 -7.66 7.18 7.51
N PHE A 113 -6.64 7.61 6.75
CA PHE A 113 -6.59 8.95 6.19
C PHE A 113 -7.82 9.25 5.32
N VAL A 114 -8.19 8.35 4.40
CA VAL A 114 -9.38 8.53 3.55
C VAL A 114 -10.67 8.60 4.38
N ILE A 115 -10.79 7.78 5.43
CA ILE A 115 -11.96 7.80 6.33
C ILE A 115 -12.03 9.13 7.09
N THR A 116 -10.91 9.57 7.66
CA THR A 116 -10.86 10.84 8.42
C THR A 116 -11.11 12.05 7.52
N ASP A 117 -10.54 12.05 6.32
CA ASP A 117 -10.72 13.11 5.33
C ASP A 117 -12.19 13.24 4.93
N LEU A 118 -12.84 12.12 4.60
CA LEU A 118 -14.24 12.12 4.23
C LEU A 118 -15.18 12.49 5.39
N ALA A 119 -14.85 12.03 6.61
CA ALA A 119 -15.60 12.40 7.80
C ALA A 119 -15.49 13.90 8.10
N LEU A 120 -14.28 14.48 7.99
CA LEU A 120 -14.07 15.92 8.16
C LEU A 120 -14.79 16.74 7.08
N ALA A 121 -14.75 16.30 5.83
CA ALA A 121 -15.47 16.94 4.74
C ALA A 121 -17.00 16.94 4.97
N HIS A 122 -17.57 15.82 5.45
CA HIS A 122 -19.00 15.70 5.65
C HIS A 122 -19.51 16.40 6.92
N TYR A 123 -18.87 16.12 8.07
CA TYR A 123 -19.31 16.67 9.37
C TYR A 123 -18.81 18.10 9.61
N GLY A 124 -17.64 18.47 9.09
CA GLY A 124 -17.05 19.79 9.30
C GLY A 124 -17.55 20.85 8.31
N TYR A 125 -17.80 20.46 7.04
CA TYR A 125 -18.06 21.41 5.95
C TYR A 125 -19.36 21.14 5.19
N GLU A 126 -20.19 20.20 5.66
CA GLU A 126 -21.47 19.81 5.05
C GLU A 126 -21.38 19.46 3.55
N ILE A 127 -20.20 19.01 3.11
CA ILE A 127 -20.00 18.63 1.71
C ILE A 127 -20.84 17.38 1.44
N LYS A 128 -21.66 17.43 0.38
CA LYS A 128 -22.47 16.29 -0.04
C LYS A 128 -21.55 15.15 -0.47
N LEU A 129 -21.71 14.00 0.20
CA LEU A 129 -21.02 12.77 -0.15
C LEU A 129 -21.53 12.29 -1.52
N ASP A 130 -20.73 12.54 -2.55
CA ASP A 130 -20.98 11.99 -3.88
C ASP A 130 -20.64 10.48 -3.91
N TYR A 131 -21.29 9.75 -4.83
CA TYR A 131 -21.09 8.32 -5.04
C TYR A 131 -19.61 7.97 -5.27
N ASN A 132 -18.88 8.87 -5.93
CA ASN A 132 -17.45 8.74 -6.19
C ASN A 132 -16.62 8.62 -4.90
N HIS A 133 -16.96 9.36 -3.85
CA HIS A 133 -16.23 9.31 -2.58
C HIS A 133 -16.51 8.02 -1.81
N LEU A 134 -17.76 7.56 -1.80
CA LEU A 134 -18.14 6.28 -1.20
C LEU A 134 -17.49 5.10 -1.91
N PHE A 135 -17.45 5.14 -3.24
CA PHE A 135 -16.76 4.13 -4.04
C PHE A 135 -15.26 4.09 -3.75
N LEU A 136 -14.62 5.26 -3.59
CA LEU A 136 -13.21 5.37 -3.25
C LEU A 136 -12.90 4.77 -1.87
N LEU A 137 -13.75 5.04 -0.87
CA LEU A 137 -13.65 4.41 0.44
C LEU A 137 -13.77 2.89 0.35
N PHE A 138 -14.83 2.40 -0.29
CA PHE A 138 -15.09 0.97 -0.42
C PHE A 138 -13.91 0.25 -1.08
N ARG A 139 -13.37 0.81 -2.18
CA ARG A 139 -12.20 0.27 -2.88
C ARG A 139 -10.97 0.20 -1.97
N THR A 140 -10.71 1.26 -1.20
CA THR A 140 -9.53 1.35 -0.33
C THR A 140 -9.60 0.34 0.83
N VAL A 141 -10.78 0.24 1.46
CA VAL A 141 -11.01 -0.71 2.54
C VAL A 141 -10.97 -2.15 2.03
N PHE A 142 -11.66 -2.45 0.93
CA PHE A 142 -11.66 -3.79 0.34
C PHE A 142 -10.24 -4.24 -0.05
N TYR A 143 -9.46 -3.34 -0.65
CA TYR A 143 -8.06 -3.61 -0.96
C TYR A 143 -7.25 -3.91 0.30
N ALA A 144 -7.37 -3.10 1.36
CA ALA A 144 -6.70 -3.36 2.63
C ALA A 144 -7.11 -4.71 3.24
N CYS A 145 -8.40 -5.04 3.24
CA CYS A 145 -8.92 -6.30 3.76
C CYS A 145 -8.41 -7.54 3.01
N VAL A 146 -8.08 -7.43 1.72
CA VAL A 146 -7.48 -8.53 0.95
C VAL A 146 -5.98 -8.65 1.22
N TRP A 147 -5.26 -7.52 1.20
CA TRP A 147 -3.80 -7.55 1.23
C TRP A 147 -3.21 -7.66 2.63
N VAL A 148 -3.83 -7.08 3.66
CA VAL A 148 -3.37 -7.21 5.05
C VAL A 148 -3.27 -8.69 5.49
N PRO A 149 -4.32 -9.53 5.39
CA PRO A 149 -4.20 -10.94 5.78
C PRO A 149 -3.25 -11.71 4.88
N TYR A 150 -3.16 -11.36 3.58
CA TYR A 150 -2.19 -11.97 2.67
C TYR A 150 -0.74 -11.76 3.16
N PHE A 151 -0.38 -10.54 3.57
CA PHE A 151 0.97 -10.25 4.08
C PHE A 151 1.28 -10.89 5.44
N ILE A 152 0.27 -11.20 6.25
CA ILE A 152 0.43 -11.88 7.55
C ILE A 152 0.56 -13.40 7.39
N ILE A 153 -0.28 -14.00 6.55
CA ILE A 153 -0.44 -15.47 6.46
C ILE A 153 0.47 -16.08 5.39
N SER A 154 0.71 -15.39 4.27
CA SER A 154 1.35 -15.98 3.08
C SER A 154 2.74 -16.54 3.35
N ILE A 155 2.90 -17.83 3.07
CA ILE A 155 4.18 -18.56 3.11
C ILE A 155 5.19 -17.92 2.15
N ARG A 156 4.73 -17.38 1.01
CA ARG A 156 5.59 -16.67 0.05
C ARG A 156 6.20 -15.42 0.67
N VAL A 157 5.39 -14.59 1.33
CA VAL A 157 5.87 -13.37 2.00
C VAL A 157 6.89 -13.71 3.10
N LYS A 158 6.61 -14.75 3.90
CA LYS A 158 7.56 -15.24 4.91
C LYS A 158 8.85 -15.73 4.27
N ARG A 159 8.82 -16.59 3.24
CA ARG A 159 10.03 -17.12 2.59
C ARG A 159 10.82 -16.08 1.79
N THR A 160 10.17 -15.05 1.22
CA THR A 160 10.86 -14.00 0.45
C THR A 160 11.51 -12.93 1.34
N PHE A 161 10.85 -12.53 2.43
CA PHE A 161 11.29 -11.41 3.29
C PHE A 161 11.85 -11.84 4.65
N ILE A 162 11.47 -13.02 5.14
CA ILE A 162 11.87 -13.57 6.44
C ILE A 162 12.74 -14.81 6.19
N LYS A 163 13.98 -14.58 5.75
CA LYS A 163 15.05 -15.58 5.81
C LYS A 163 15.59 -15.73 7.22
#